data_AF-A0A9D1INS4-F1
#
_entry.id   AF-A0A9D1INS4-F1
#
_cell.length_a   1.000
_cell.length_b   1.000
_cell.length_c   1.000
_cell.angle_alpha   90.00
_cell.angle_beta   90.00
_cell.angle_gamma   90.00
#
_symmetry.space_group_name_H-M   'P 1'
#
loop_
_entity.id
_entity.type
_entity.pdbx_description
1 polymer ?
#
loop_
_entity_poly.entity_id
_entity_poly.type
_entity_poly.pdbx_seq_one_letter_code
_entity_poly.pdbx_strand_id
1 'polypeptide(L)' 'MYELKENIDIRNLIYEVRGKQVMLDSNLAVLYGCKNGTKEINGAVKKQFIKISRKILL' A
#
# COMPACT_ATOMS: atom_id res chain seq x y z
N MET A 1 -30.85 -9.66 -9.83
CA MET A 1 -29.51 -9.16 -10.17
C MET A 1 -28.53 -10.28 -9.93
N TYR A 2 -27.74 -10.66 -10.93
CA TYR A 2 -26.69 -11.66 -10.74
C TYR A 2 -25.50 -10.97 -10.08
N GLU A 3 -25.23 -11.35 -8.83
CA GLU A 3 -24.06 -10.91 -8.08
C GLU A 3 -22.86 -11.76 -8.56
N LEU A 4 -22.16 -11.28 -9.59
CA LEU A 4 -20.87 -11.83 -10.01
C LEU A 4 -19.85 -11.51 -8.92
N LYS A 5 -19.71 -12.41 -7.95
CA LYS A 5 -18.64 -12.35 -6.96
C LYS A 5 -17.36 -12.83 -7.63
N GLU A 6 -16.76 -11.97 -8.44
CA GLU A 6 -15.43 -12.23 -8.99
C GLU A 6 -14.46 -12.48 -7.83
N ASN A 7 -13.78 -13.63 -7.89
CA ASN A 7 -12.79 -14.02 -6.90
C ASN A 7 -11.49 -13.27 -7.22
N ILE A 8 -11.50 -11.96 -6.98
CA ILE A 8 -10.40 -11.06 -7.36
C ILE A 8 -9.23 -11.31 -6.41
N ASP A 9 -8.12 -11.84 -6.94
CA ASP A 9 -6.86 -11.89 -6.19
C ASP A 9 -6.34 -10.46 -6.00
N ILE A 10 -6.19 -10.05 -4.73
CA ILE A 10 -5.67 -8.74 -4.34
C ILE A 10 -4.29 -8.45 -4.93
N ARG A 11 -3.49 -9.48 -5.22
CA ARG A 11 -2.18 -9.35 -5.89
C ARG A 11 -2.29 -8.80 -7.31
N ASN A 12 -3.46 -8.98 -7.94
CA ASN A 12 -3.75 -8.51 -9.28
C ASN A 12 -4.43 -7.13 -9.30
N LEU A 13 -4.69 -6.52 -8.14
CA LEU A 13 -5.28 -5.18 -8.05
C LEU A 13 -4.24 -4.08 -8.31
N ILE A 14 -3.84 -3.99 -9.58
CA ILE A 14 -2.97 -2.94 -10.13
C ILE A 14 -3.84 -1.93 -10.89
N TYR A 15 -3.73 -0.66 -10.53
CA TYR A 15 -4.44 0.46 -11.13
C TYR A 15 -3.50 1.27 -12.01
N GLU A 16 -4.04 2.01 -12.97
CA GLU A 16 -3.28 2.99 -13.73
C GLU A 16 -3.60 4.41 -13.24
N VAL A 17 -2.57 5.15 -12.82
CA VAL A 17 -2.69 6.56 -12.43
C VAL A 17 -1.62 7.34 -13.19
N ARG A 18 -2.05 8.27 -14.04
CA ARG A 18 -1.16 9.13 -14.84
C ARG A 18 -0.16 8.31 -15.68
N GLY A 19 -0.63 7.24 -16.33
CA GLY A 19 0.20 6.35 -17.16
C GLY A 19 1.17 5.47 -16.36
N LYS A 20 0.98 5.35 -15.04
CA LYS A 20 1.81 4.50 -14.17
C LYS A 20 0.96 3.45 -13.48
N GLN A 21 1.47 2.23 -13.43
CA GLN A 21 0.89 1.15 -12.65
C GLN A 21 1.14 1.38 -11.16
N VAL A 22 0.08 1.34 -10.36
CA VAL A 22 0.09 1.59 -8.92
C VAL A 22 -0.78 0.57 -8.19
N MET A 23 -0.42 0.21 -6.96
CA MET A 23 -1.28 -0.52 -6.04
C MET A 23 -1.71 0.43 -4.93
N LEU A 24 -2.98 0.37 -4.51
CA LEU A 24 -3.46 1.18 -3.38
C LEU A 24 -2.89 0.68 -2.06
N ASP A 25 -2.52 1.62 -1.17
CA ASP A 25 -1.99 1.31 0.16
C ASP A 25 -2.94 0.44 0.99
N SER A 26 -4.26 0.57 0.78
CA SER A 26 -5.27 -0.28 1.42
C SER A 26 -5.17 -1.73 0.99
N ASN A 27 -4.94 -1.98 -0.30
CA ASN A 27 -4.77 -3.32 -0.83
C ASN A 27 -3.45 -3.92 -0.33
N LEU A 28 -2.41 -3.08 -0.26
CA LEU A 28 -1.10 -3.44 0.27
C LEU A 28 -1.18 -3.80 1.77
N ALA A 29 -1.96 -3.06 2.56
CA ALA A 29 -2.19 -3.32 3.97
C ALA A 29 -2.85 -4.68 4.20
N VAL A 30 -3.82 -5.04 3.37
CA VAL A 30 -4.46 -6.36 3.42
C VAL A 30 -3.49 -7.44 2.94
N LEU A 31 -2.75 -7.21 1.85
CA LEU A 31 -1.77 -8.14 1.30
C LEU A 31 -0.66 -8.48 2.32
N TYR A 32 -0.22 -7.52 3.13
CA TYR A 32 0.76 -7.72 4.19
C TYR A 32 0.17 -8.06 5.56
N GLY A 33 -1.15 -8.18 5.69
CA GLY A 33 -1.80 -8.53 6.96
C GLY A 33 -1.67 -7.48 8.06
N CYS A 34 -1.59 -6.20 7.70
CA CYS A 34 -1.56 -5.09 8.65
C CYS A 34 -2.87 -5.02 9.45
N LYS A 35 -2.80 -5.15 10.77
CA LYS A 35 -3.97 -5.18 11.67
C LYS A 35 -4.66 -3.82 11.76
N ASN A 36 -3.90 -2.73 11.65
CA ASN A 36 -4.39 -1.35 11.69
C ASN A 36 -4.46 -0.71 10.30
N GLY A 37 -4.57 -1.53 9.25
CA GLY A 37 -4.67 -1.07 7.86
C GLY A 37 -3.47 -0.21 7.43
N THR A 38 -3.75 0.87 6.69
CA THR A 38 -2.72 1.74 6.09
C THR A 38 -1.87 2.50 7.12
N LYS A 39 -2.32 2.60 8.39
CA LYS A 39 -1.57 3.29 9.45
C LYS A 39 -0.20 2.67 9.69
N GLU A 40 -0.09 1.35 9.59
CA GLU A 40 1.17 0.63 9.80
C GLU A 40 2.16 0.93 8.66
N ILE A 41 1.69 0.84 7.41
CA ILE A 41 2.49 1.16 6.22
C ILE A 41 2.97 2.61 6.28
N ASN A 42 2.06 3.56 6.51
CA ASN A 42 2.37 4.99 6.57
C ASN A 42 3.34 5.30 7.71
N GLY A 43 3.18 4.65 8.86
CA GLY A 43 4.08 4.76 9.99
C GLY A 43 5.49 4.25 9.67
N ALA A 44 5.60 3.11 8.99
CA ALA A 44 6.88 2.54 8.58
C ALA A 44 7.61 3.46 7.59
N VAL A 45 6.91 3.97 6.57
CA VAL A 45 7.46 4.91 5.59
C VAL A 45 7.95 6.20 6.27
N LYS A 46 7.13 6.78 7.16
CA LYS A 46 7.51 7.99 7.90
C LYS A 46 8.77 7.79 8.76
N LYS A 47 8.86 6.67 9.49
CA LYS A 47 10.04 6.34 10.31
C LYS A 47 11.30 6.23 9.45
N GLN A 48 11.20 5.55 8.31
CA GLN A 48 12.33 5.37 7.40
C GLN A 48 12.77 6.70 6.78
N PHE A 49 11.82 7.54 6.37
CA PHE A 49 12.10 8.88 5.86
C PHE A 49 12.88 9.72 6.90
N ILE A 50 12.38 9.79 8.15
CA ILE A 50 13.06 10.50 9.24
C ILE A 50 14.48 9.96 9.47
N LYS A 51 14.67 8.64 9.43
CA LYS A 51 15.99 8.00 9.62
C LYS A 51 16.96 8.40 8.51
N ILE A 52 16.51 8.42 7.26
CA ILE A 52 17.33 8.81 6.10
C ILE A 52 17.68 10.30 6.19
N SER A 53 16.69 11.18 6.47
CA SER A 53 16.93 12.61 6.60
C SER A 53 17.96 12.93 7.69
N ARG A 54 17.89 12.26 8.85
CA ARG A 54 18.88 12.43 9.93
C ARG A 54 20.28 11.98 9.54
N LYS A 55 20.40 10.96 8.68
CA LYS A 55 21.70 10.46 8.21
C LYS A 55 22.36 11.39 7.18
N ILE A 56 21.56 12.14 6.40
CA ILE A 56 22.07 13.11 5.42
C ILE A 56 22.52 14.41 6.10
N LEU A 57 21.94 14.74 7.25
CA LEU A 57 22.22 15.96 8.00
C LEU A 57 23.44 15.87 8.96
N LEU A 58 24.08 14.71 9.06
CA LEU A 58 25.27 14.44 9.89
C LEU A 58 26.46 14.12 8.99
#